data_AF-W4RWU8-F1
#
_entry.id   AF-W4RWU8-F1
#
_cell.length_a   1.000
_cell.length_b   1.000
_cell.length_c   1.000
_cell.angle_alpha   90.00
_cell.angle_beta   90.00
_cell.angle_gamma   90.00
#
_symmetry.space_group_name_H-M   'P 1'
#
loop_
_entity.id
_entity.type
_entity.pdbx_description
1 polymer ?
#
loop_
_entity_poly.entity_id
_entity_poly.type
_entity_poly.pdbx_seq_one_letter_code
_entity_poly.pdbx_strand_id
1 'polypeptide(L)'
;APFSVSAALTALPGEIKRVAAVGGTITADDTIHVSIRDESDAVYDCYGFGLYLSNGTLFAVYSQPALLLGKAAAAMLLLALDAVLADIDVKQISFGATNFTDPAATTEMAGIVELATEEEASAGNDKIRVITAWLLKKILDARLGAGSPSAFIRGLLGVTSAALHSN
;
A
#
# COMPACT_ATOMS: atom_id res chain seq x y z
N ALA A 1 -21.55 -13.00 -11.46
CA ALA A 1 -22.03 -13.81 -12.61
C ALA A 1 -21.69 -13.07 -13.90
N PRO A 2 -21.44 -13.77 -15.02
CA PRO A 2 -21.24 -13.13 -16.31
C PRO A 2 -22.48 -12.36 -16.73
N PHE A 3 -22.27 -11.25 -17.45
CA PHE A 3 -23.34 -10.43 -18.03
C PHE A 3 -23.12 -10.22 -19.54
N SER A 4 -24.20 -9.89 -20.24
CA SER A 4 -24.16 -9.55 -21.67
C SER A 4 -23.61 -8.15 -21.86
N VAL A 5 -22.53 -8.03 -22.63
CA VAL A 5 -21.89 -6.75 -22.97
C VAL A 5 -22.69 -6.07 -24.09
N SER A 6 -23.03 -4.79 -23.89
CA SER A 6 -23.69 -3.95 -24.88
C SER A 6 -23.27 -2.48 -24.67
N ALA A 7 -23.15 -1.73 -25.77
CA ALA A 7 -22.87 -0.29 -25.73
C ALA A 7 -24.01 0.54 -25.10
N ALA A 8 -25.21 -0.06 -24.93
CA ALA A 8 -26.34 0.59 -24.27
C ALA A 8 -26.26 0.57 -22.72
N LEU A 9 -25.27 -0.12 -22.14
CA LEU A 9 -25.11 -0.18 -20.70
C LEU A 9 -24.65 1.17 -20.15
N THR A 10 -25.40 1.70 -19.18
CA THR A 10 -25.07 2.94 -18.46
C THR A 10 -24.50 2.68 -17.06
N ALA A 11 -24.63 1.44 -16.56
CA ALA A 11 -24.08 0.96 -15.31
C ALA A 11 -23.69 -0.51 -15.44
N LEU A 12 -22.71 -0.94 -14.62
CA LEU A 12 -22.25 -2.32 -14.59
C LEU A 12 -23.36 -3.23 -14.04
N PRO A 13 -23.85 -4.21 -14.81
CA PRO A 13 -24.86 -5.15 -14.32
C PRO A 13 -24.31 -6.00 -13.18
N GLY A 14 -25.02 -6.04 -12.05
CA GLY A 14 -24.59 -6.82 -10.89
C GLY A 14 -23.30 -6.30 -10.25
N GLU A 15 -23.09 -4.98 -10.28
CA GLU A 15 -21.96 -4.32 -9.62
C GLU A 15 -21.90 -4.69 -8.12
N ILE A 16 -20.82 -5.37 -7.73
CA ILE A 16 -20.60 -5.79 -6.34
C ILE A 16 -19.88 -4.67 -5.57
N LYS A 17 -18.92 -4.01 -6.24
CA LYS A 17 -18.04 -3.03 -5.61
C LYS A 17 -17.39 -2.10 -6.63
N ARG A 18 -17.18 -0.83 -6.23
CA ARG A 18 -16.26 0.11 -6.89
C ARG A 18 -14.92 0.16 -6.20
N VAL A 19 -13.85 0.10 -6.98
CA VAL A 19 -12.47 0.28 -6.50
C VAL A 19 -11.96 1.59 -7.08
N ALA A 20 -11.57 2.53 -6.21
CA ALA A 20 -11.10 3.85 -6.63
C ALA A 20 -9.60 3.85 -6.98
N ALA A 21 -8.83 2.89 -6.48
CA ALA A 21 -7.40 2.75 -6.73
C ALA A 21 -7.16 2.07 -8.09
N VAL A 22 -7.40 2.85 -9.15
CA VAL A 22 -7.17 2.48 -10.54
C VAL A 22 -6.14 3.43 -11.11
N GLY A 23 -4.94 2.91 -11.38
CA GLY A 23 -3.93 3.61 -12.15
C GLY A 23 -3.92 3.08 -13.59
N GLY A 24 -3.54 3.92 -14.55
CA GLY A 24 -3.34 3.42 -15.90
C GLY A 24 -2.38 4.26 -16.72
N THR A 25 -1.94 3.69 -17.84
CA THR A 25 -1.13 4.36 -18.85
C THR A 25 -1.65 3.98 -20.22
N ILE A 26 -1.51 4.88 -21.18
CA ILE A 26 -1.71 4.53 -22.59
C ILE A 26 -0.44 3.83 -23.06
N THR A 27 -0.57 2.58 -23.51
CA THR A 27 0.57 1.75 -23.93
C THR A 27 0.70 1.69 -25.45
N ALA A 28 -0.40 1.94 -26.18
CA ALA A 28 -0.42 2.09 -27.63
C ALA A 28 -1.61 2.95 -28.08
N ASP A 29 -1.70 3.29 -29.38
CA ASP A 29 -2.77 4.13 -29.94
C ASP A 29 -4.19 3.62 -29.65
N ASP A 30 -4.37 2.31 -29.43
CA ASP A 30 -5.66 1.70 -29.10
C ASP A 30 -5.62 0.87 -27.80
N THR A 31 -4.52 0.91 -27.03
CA THR A 31 -4.32 0.02 -25.88
C THR A 31 -4.04 0.79 -24.61
N ILE A 32 -4.84 0.49 -23.58
CA ILE A 32 -4.64 1.00 -22.23
C ILE A 32 -4.12 -0.11 -21.32
N HIS A 33 -3.14 0.22 -20.49
CA HIS A 33 -2.76 -0.58 -19.34
C HIS A 33 -3.47 -0.05 -18.11
N VAL A 34 -4.17 -0.91 -17.39
CA VAL A 34 -4.92 -0.56 -16.17
C VAL A 34 -4.47 -1.47 -15.04
N SER A 35 -4.12 -0.85 -13.92
CA SER A 35 -3.68 -1.51 -12.70
C SER A 35 -4.66 -1.17 -11.58
N ILE A 36 -5.21 -2.19 -10.92
CA ILE A 36 -6.26 -2.09 -9.90
C ILE A 36 -5.72 -2.72 -8.60
N ARG A 37 -5.86 -1.99 -7.49
CA ARG A 37 -5.51 -2.47 -6.14
C ARG A 37 -6.74 -2.45 -5.24
N ASP A 38 -7.09 -3.59 -4.65
CA ASP A 38 -8.14 -3.68 -3.61
C ASP A 38 -7.60 -4.31 -2.33
N GLU A 39 -7.49 -3.49 -1.29
CA GLU A 39 -7.00 -3.86 0.04
C GLU A 39 -8.11 -4.04 1.08
N SER A 40 -9.36 -3.82 0.70
CA SER A 40 -10.48 -3.97 1.63
C SER A 40 -10.65 -5.42 2.08
N ASP A 41 -11.47 -5.64 3.08
CA ASP A 41 -11.93 -6.95 3.54
C ASP A 41 -13.05 -7.57 2.65
N ALA A 42 -13.44 -6.91 1.56
CA ALA A 42 -14.49 -7.39 0.68
C ALA A 42 -14.13 -8.74 0.04
N VAL A 43 -15.10 -9.65 0.02
CA VAL A 43 -15.00 -11.00 -0.56
C VAL A 43 -15.92 -11.06 -1.77
N TYR A 44 -15.37 -11.40 -2.93
CA TYR A 44 -16.17 -11.49 -4.15
C TYR A 44 -15.49 -12.34 -5.23
N ASP A 45 -16.35 -12.93 -6.05
CA ASP A 45 -15.98 -13.59 -7.29
C ASP A 45 -16.34 -12.68 -8.47
N CYS A 46 -15.29 -12.26 -9.19
CA CYS A 46 -15.37 -11.37 -10.34
C CYS A 46 -15.42 -12.20 -11.63
N TYR A 47 -16.44 -11.96 -12.44
CA TYR A 47 -16.59 -12.51 -13.80
C TYR A 47 -16.46 -11.43 -14.88
N GLY A 48 -16.41 -10.17 -14.46
CA GLY A 48 -16.37 -9.01 -15.33
C GLY A 48 -16.20 -7.73 -14.54
N PHE A 49 -15.70 -6.69 -15.19
CA PHE A 49 -15.44 -5.39 -14.59
C PHE A 49 -15.92 -4.27 -15.52
N GLY A 50 -16.17 -3.10 -14.93
CA GLY A 50 -16.49 -1.88 -15.65
C GLY A 50 -15.47 -0.79 -15.31
N LEU A 51 -15.02 -0.05 -16.31
CA LEU A 51 -14.22 1.16 -16.13
C LEU A 51 -15.18 2.35 -16.10
N TYR A 52 -15.08 3.17 -15.05
CA TYR A 52 -15.87 4.39 -14.90
C TYR A 52 -14.98 5.62 -15.01
N LEU A 53 -15.49 6.65 -15.68
CA LEU A 53 -14.87 7.97 -15.69
C LEU A 53 -15.10 8.70 -14.36
N SER A 54 -14.34 9.76 -14.11
CA SER A 54 -14.44 10.58 -12.90
C SER A 54 -15.82 11.23 -12.70
N ASN A 55 -16.58 11.43 -13.78
CA ASN A 55 -17.96 11.93 -13.75
C ASN A 55 -19.00 10.83 -13.46
N GLY A 56 -18.58 9.58 -13.24
CA GLY A 56 -19.46 8.45 -12.97
C GLY A 56 -20.02 7.75 -14.20
N THR A 57 -19.68 8.19 -15.41
CA THR A 57 -20.10 7.52 -16.66
C THR A 57 -19.36 6.20 -16.84
N LEU A 58 -20.11 5.13 -17.16
CA LEU A 58 -19.54 3.85 -17.55
C LEU A 58 -18.86 3.98 -18.91
N PHE A 59 -17.55 3.76 -18.94
CA PHE A 59 -16.72 3.94 -20.13
C PHE A 59 -16.55 2.64 -20.92
N ALA A 60 -16.22 1.55 -20.23
CA ALA A 60 -16.00 0.25 -20.85
C ALA A 60 -16.42 -0.86 -19.90
N VAL A 61 -16.79 -2.01 -20.46
CA VAL A 61 -17.10 -3.22 -19.69
C VAL A 61 -16.45 -4.43 -20.32
N TYR A 62 -16.08 -5.38 -19.47
CA TYR A 62 -15.61 -6.68 -19.85
C TYR A 62 -16.31 -7.74 -19.02
N SER A 63 -16.66 -8.87 -19.63
CA SER A 63 -17.35 -9.99 -18.98
C SER A 63 -17.00 -11.29 -19.68
N GLN A 64 -16.77 -12.34 -18.90
CA GLN A 64 -16.48 -13.68 -19.40
C GLN A 64 -17.18 -14.75 -18.56
N PRO A 65 -17.54 -15.92 -19.14
CA PRO A 65 -18.25 -16.97 -18.43
C PRO A 65 -17.40 -17.68 -17.36
N ALA A 66 -16.08 -17.72 -17.54
CA ALA A 66 -15.15 -18.26 -16.56
C ALA A 66 -14.83 -17.24 -15.46
N LEU A 67 -14.55 -17.71 -14.24
CA LEU A 67 -14.13 -16.83 -13.15
C LEU A 67 -12.88 -16.06 -13.57
N LEU A 68 -12.96 -14.72 -13.54
CA LEU A 68 -11.83 -13.85 -13.85
C LEU A 68 -10.88 -13.78 -12.63
N LEU A 69 -11.47 -13.66 -11.45
CA LEU A 69 -10.74 -13.37 -10.21
C LEU A 69 -11.64 -13.72 -9.02
N GLY A 70 -11.10 -14.37 -7.98
CA GLY A 70 -11.74 -14.48 -6.67
C GLY A 70 -10.91 -13.76 -5.62
N LYS A 71 -11.53 -12.88 -4.81
CA LYS A 71 -10.87 -12.17 -3.72
C LYS A 71 -11.38 -12.68 -2.38
N ALA A 72 -10.47 -13.02 -1.47
CA ALA A 72 -10.75 -13.34 -0.08
C ALA A 72 -10.49 -12.13 0.85
N ALA A 73 -11.08 -12.14 2.05
CA ALA A 73 -11.04 -10.99 2.97
C ALA A 73 -9.61 -10.66 3.44
N ALA A 74 -8.79 -11.70 3.67
CA ALA A 74 -7.40 -11.55 4.11
C ALA A 74 -6.42 -11.32 2.94
N ALA A 75 -6.90 -11.30 1.69
CA ALA A 75 -6.06 -11.19 0.51
C ALA A 75 -6.17 -9.79 -0.11
N MET A 76 -5.01 -9.20 -0.42
CA MET A 76 -4.92 -8.00 -1.25
C MET A 76 -5.02 -8.43 -2.72
N LEU A 77 -5.90 -7.76 -3.47
CA LEU A 77 -6.01 -7.97 -4.90
C LEU A 77 -5.14 -6.94 -5.64
N LEU A 78 -4.26 -7.44 -6.51
CA LEU A 78 -3.57 -6.66 -7.52
C LEU A 78 -3.91 -7.24 -8.89
N LEU A 79 -4.61 -6.46 -9.72
CA LEU A 79 -4.95 -6.87 -11.08
C LEU A 79 -4.37 -5.85 -12.05
N ALA A 80 -3.51 -6.31 -12.96
CA ALA A 80 -3.05 -5.55 -14.10
C ALA A 80 -3.67 -6.15 -15.36
N LEU A 81 -4.20 -5.30 -16.24
CA LEU A 81 -4.82 -5.73 -17.49
C LEU A 81 -4.49 -4.76 -18.61
N ASP A 82 -4.30 -5.30 -19.80
CA ASP A 82 -4.19 -4.54 -21.04
C ASP A 82 -5.50 -4.69 -21.81
N ALA A 83 -6.16 -3.57 -22.11
CA ALA A 83 -7.39 -3.55 -22.87
C ALA A 83 -7.19 -2.80 -24.18
N VAL A 84 -7.58 -3.44 -25.28
CA VAL A 84 -7.63 -2.82 -26.62
C VAL A 84 -9.03 -2.25 -26.82
N LEU A 85 -9.12 -0.96 -27.12
CA LEU A 85 -10.36 -0.26 -27.40
C LEU A 85 -10.58 -0.21 -28.91
N ALA A 86 -11.67 -0.81 -29.38
CA ALA A 86 -11.89 -1.01 -30.81
C ALA A 86 -12.39 0.23 -31.57
N ASP A 87 -13.00 1.19 -30.88
CA ASP A 87 -13.77 2.27 -31.51
C ASP A 87 -13.59 3.65 -30.82
N ILE A 88 -12.59 3.77 -29.96
CA ILE A 88 -12.32 4.99 -29.17
C ILE A 88 -10.85 5.36 -29.28
N ASP A 89 -10.57 6.62 -29.64
CA ASP A 89 -9.22 7.19 -29.56
C ASP A 89 -8.79 7.32 -28.10
N VAL A 90 -7.88 6.46 -27.67
CA VAL A 90 -7.41 6.40 -26.28
C VAL A 90 -6.63 7.65 -25.88
N LYS A 91 -6.19 8.50 -26.82
CA LYS A 91 -5.48 9.76 -26.54
C LYS A 91 -6.34 10.78 -25.80
N GLN A 92 -7.67 10.62 -25.82
CA GLN A 92 -8.60 11.44 -25.06
C GLN A 92 -8.78 10.99 -23.61
N ILE A 93 -8.22 9.83 -23.24
CA ILE A 93 -8.34 9.25 -21.91
C ILE A 93 -7.13 9.65 -21.08
N SER A 94 -7.35 10.44 -20.04
CA SER A 94 -6.34 10.66 -19.01
C SER A 94 -6.60 9.72 -17.85
N PHE A 95 -5.58 8.95 -17.48
CA PHE A 95 -5.59 8.18 -16.25
C PHE A 95 -5.11 9.04 -15.09
N GLY A 96 -5.67 8.82 -13.91
CA GLY A 96 -5.09 9.32 -12.67
C GLY A 96 -3.72 8.69 -12.42
N ALA A 97 -2.86 9.38 -11.66
CA ALA A 97 -1.51 8.89 -11.36
C ALA A 97 -1.55 7.47 -10.76
N THR A 98 -0.76 6.56 -11.35
CA THR A 98 -0.45 5.20 -10.86
C THR A 98 0.47 5.26 -9.64
N ASN A 99 0.20 6.16 -8.70
CA ASN A 99 0.97 6.21 -7.46
C ASN A 99 0.47 5.09 -6.55
N PHE A 100 0.93 3.87 -6.83
CA PHE A 100 1.06 2.77 -5.88
C PHE A 100 2.14 3.07 -4.83
N THR A 101 2.41 4.36 -4.59
CA THR A 101 3.32 4.80 -3.55
C THR A 101 2.77 4.23 -2.26
N ASP A 102 3.51 3.29 -1.68
CA ASP A 102 3.16 2.80 -0.36
C ASP A 102 3.01 4.02 0.53
N PRO A 103 1.90 4.11 1.28
CA PRO A 103 1.64 5.29 2.09
C PRO A 103 2.80 5.50 3.06
N ALA A 104 3.00 6.73 3.52
CA ALA A 104 3.94 6.97 4.60
C ALA A 104 3.52 6.11 5.80
N ALA A 105 4.48 5.39 6.41
CA ALA A 105 4.17 4.56 7.55
C ALA A 105 3.67 5.43 8.71
N THR A 106 2.65 4.94 9.40
CA THR A 106 2.17 5.50 10.66
C THR A 106 2.19 4.42 11.74
N THR A 107 1.91 4.80 12.98
CA THR A 107 1.79 3.81 14.08
C THR A 107 0.61 2.85 13.92
N GLU A 108 -0.36 3.19 13.06
CA GLU A 108 -1.58 2.42 12.83
C GLU A 108 -1.60 1.71 11.48
N MET A 109 -0.73 2.13 10.53
CA MET A 109 -0.71 1.64 9.16
C MET A 109 0.73 1.45 8.67
N ALA A 110 1.03 0.26 8.15
CA ALA A 110 2.31 -0.04 7.54
C ALA A 110 2.55 0.79 6.26
N GLY A 111 3.81 1.14 5.98
CA GLY A 111 4.16 2.01 4.86
C GLY A 111 5.67 2.21 4.70
N ILE A 112 6.06 3.16 3.85
CA ILE A 112 7.47 3.56 3.67
C ILE A 112 7.88 4.55 4.76
N VAL A 113 9.10 4.38 5.26
CA VAL A 113 9.76 5.27 6.22
C VAL A 113 11.06 5.81 5.63
N GLU A 114 11.40 7.04 5.98
CA GLU A 114 12.73 7.59 5.74
C GLU A 114 13.68 7.19 6.88
N LEU A 115 14.94 6.87 6.54
CA LEU A 115 15.98 6.60 7.52
C LEU A 115 16.50 7.91 8.10
N ALA A 116 16.53 8.02 9.43
CA ALA A 116 17.00 9.21 10.13
C ALA A 116 18.49 9.47 9.87
N THR A 117 18.86 10.74 9.77
CA THR A 117 20.26 11.17 9.80
C THR A 117 20.83 11.17 11.23
N GLU A 118 22.13 11.36 11.37
CA GLU A 118 22.76 11.43 12.69
C GLU A 118 22.27 12.60 13.53
N GLU A 119 22.12 13.76 12.91
CA GLU A 119 21.66 14.99 13.55
C GLU A 119 20.22 14.82 14.04
N GLU A 120 19.36 14.24 13.21
CA GLU A 120 17.95 14.00 13.53
C GLU A 120 17.79 13.00 14.66
N ALA A 121 18.53 11.88 14.60
CA ALA A 121 18.46 10.86 15.63
C ALA A 121 19.07 11.32 16.96
N SER A 122 20.08 12.20 16.92
CA SER A 122 20.66 12.82 18.12
C SER A 122 19.73 13.87 18.76
N ALA A 123 18.96 14.60 17.94
CA ALA A 123 17.98 15.57 18.40
C ALA A 123 16.72 14.92 18.98
N GLY A 124 16.30 13.77 18.43
CA GLY A 124 15.21 12.95 18.98
C GLY A 124 13.81 13.60 18.88
N ASN A 125 13.62 14.56 17.97
CA ASN A 125 12.37 15.28 17.82
C ASN A 125 11.42 14.68 16.77
N ASP A 126 11.94 13.83 15.88
CA ASP A 126 11.17 13.19 14.81
C ASP A 126 10.51 11.90 15.31
N LYS A 127 9.20 11.76 15.08
CA LYS A 127 8.39 10.61 15.51
C LYS A 127 8.12 9.59 14.38
N ILE A 128 8.53 9.90 13.15
CA ILE A 128 8.17 9.14 11.94
C ILE A 128 9.41 8.44 11.36
N ARG A 129 10.58 9.09 11.40
CA ARG A 129 11.82 8.54 10.83
C ARG A 129 12.36 7.36 11.63
N VAL A 130 12.97 6.41 10.92
CA VAL A 130 13.48 5.16 11.50
C VAL A 130 15.00 5.18 11.67
N ILE A 131 15.46 4.69 12.83
CA ILE A 131 16.88 4.60 13.19
C ILE A 131 17.45 3.26 12.70
N THR A 132 18.59 3.29 12.01
CA THR A 132 19.32 2.06 11.65
C THR A 132 20.05 1.46 12.85
N ALA A 133 20.32 0.16 12.85
CA ALA A 133 21.05 -0.51 13.93
C ALA A 133 22.43 0.12 14.23
N TRP A 134 23.12 0.59 13.17
CA TRP A 134 24.37 1.32 13.29
C TRP A 134 24.19 2.65 14.04
N LEU A 135 23.18 3.43 13.65
CA LEU A 135 22.93 4.74 14.24
C LEU A 135 22.48 4.61 15.71
N LEU A 136 21.66 3.62 16.02
CA LEU A 136 21.28 3.29 17.39
C LEU A 136 22.51 2.98 18.24
N LYS A 137 23.40 2.11 17.76
CA LYS A 137 24.66 1.79 18.46
C LYS A 137 25.49 3.06 18.70
N LYS A 138 25.66 3.90 17.67
CA LYS A 138 26.44 5.14 17.77
C LYS A 138 25.88 6.10 18.83
N ILE A 139 24.57 6.29 18.88
CA ILE A 139 23.91 7.16 19.87
C ILE A 139 24.04 6.59 21.28
N LEU A 140 23.85 5.28 21.44
CA LEU A 140 24.02 4.62 22.73
C LEU A 140 25.47 4.71 23.23
N ASP A 141 26.45 4.48 22.36
CA ASP A 141 27.87 4.64 22.69
C ASP A 141 28.21 6.08 23.06
N ALA A 142 27.63 7.08 22.38
CA ALA A 142 27.84 8.50 22.67
C ALA A 142 27.22 8.93 24.02
N ARG A 143 26.07 8.36 24.40
CA ARG A 143 25.37 8.71 25.65
C ARG A 143 25.87 7.93 26.87
N LEU A 144 26.19 6.65 26.68
CA LEU A 144 26.50 5.72 27.77
C LEU A 144 28.00 5.39 27.86
N GLY A 145 28.78 5.72 26.82
CA GLY A 145 30.16 5.28 26.63
C GLY A 145 30.23 3.97 25.84
N ALA A 146 31.29 3.82 25.02
CA ALA A 146 31.50 2.61 24.24
C ALA A 146 31.59 1.36 25.13
N GLY A 147 30.74 0.36 24.86
CA GLY A 147 30.70 -0.89 25.64
C GLY A 147 30.00 -0.78 27.01
N SER A 148 29.23 0.30 27.23
CA SER A 148 28.37 0.48 28.39
C SER A 148 27.10 -0.38 28.31
N PRO A 149 26.50 -0.85 29.43
CA PRO A 149 26.93 -0.64 30.81
C PRO A 149 28.24 -1.34 31.13
N SER A 150 29.19 -0.60 31.70
CA SER A 150 30.47 -1.15 32.15
C SER A 150 30.25 -2.24 33.20
N ALA A 151 31.23 -3.13 33.41
CA ALA A 151 31.14 -4.15 34.46
C ALA A 151 30.84 -3.54 35.85
N PHE A 152 31.36 -2.33 36.10
CA PHE A 152 31.04 -1.55 37.30
C PHE A 152 29.58 -1.11 37.37
N ILE A 153 29.02 -0.53 36.30
CA ILE A 153 27.60 -0.12 36.24
C ILE A 153 26.67 -1.35 36.34
N ARG A 154 27.03 -2.47 35.69
CA ARG A 154 26.30 -3.75 35.82
C ARG A 154 26.31 -4.25 37.27
N GLY A 155 27.44 -4.12 37.96
CA GLY A 155 27.54 -4.44 39.39
C GLY A 155 26.64 -3.56 40.25
N LEU A 156 26.63 -2.24 40.00
CA LEU A 156 25.79 -1.29 40.74
C LEU A 156 24.28 -1.51 40.52
N LEU A 157 23.86 -1.80 39.29
CA LEU A 157 22.47 -2.14 38.96
C LEU A 157 22.05 -3.50 39.56
N GLY A 158 23.00 -4.44 39.70
CA GLY A 158 22.77 -5.73 40.35
C GLY A 158 22.57 -5.63 41.87
N VAL A 159 23.34 -4.78 42.56
CA VAL A 159 23.24 -4.62 44.03
C VAL A 159 21.96 -3.88 44.46
N THR A 160 21.44 -2.97 43.65
CA THR A 160 20.17 -2.28 43.94
C THR A 160 18.98 -3.26 43.91
N SER A 161 19.02 -4.26 43.02
CA SER A 161 18.01 -5.34 43.01
C SER A 161 18.11 -6.28 44.22
N ALA A 162 19.31 -6.51 44.76
CA ALA A 162 19.49 -7.33 45.97
C ALA A 162 19.02 -6.62 47.25
N ALA A 163 19.22 -5.30 47.36
CA ALA A 163 18.76 -4.49 48.49
C ALA A 163 17.23 -4.31 48.53
N LEU A 164 16.54 -4.44 47.39
CA LEU A 164 15.08 -4.33 47.29
C LEU A 164 14.33 -5.62 47.71
N HIS A 165 15.00 -6.77 47.80
CA HIS A 165 14.39 -8.07 48.16
C HIS A 165 14.75 -8.53 49.59
N SER A 166 15.44 -7.71 50.38
CA SER A 166 15.89 -8.03 51.73
C SER A 166 15.21 -7.19 52.82
N ASN A 167 13.92 -6.86 52.66
CA ASN A 167 13.09 -6.27 53.71
C ASN A 167 11.98 -7.24 54.10
#